data_AF-A0AAN7CMH4-F1
#
_entry.id   AF-A0AAN7CMH4-F1
#
_cell.length_a   1.000
_cell.length_b   1.000
_cell.length_c   1.000
_cell.angle_alpha   90.00
_cell.angle_beta   90.00
_cell.angle_gamma   90.00
#
_symmetry.space_group_name_H-M   'P 1'
#
loop_
_entity.id
_entity.type
_entity.pdbx_description
1 polymer ?
#
loop_
_entity_poly.entity_id
_entity_poly.type
_entity_poly.pdbx_seq_one_letter_code
_entity_poly.pdbx_strand_id
1 'polypeptide(L)'
;MRNKLQVDAARPCSSSDGAGFEYPLGDVRYDGPDPSKEDGLATFAASLRSSFGTPLYECVLQWPEAWAGWYEGGSRLIWGECIFTGAGSGLDNTVSSAFDWNSTTMYLAHTFTCSDAEGLEGLAIGSIELNLNCTTTDEGSSYCVPESTSSGTRPELNIATTSIPSNPGNATSPCADTSGQYWSWSVEDWFRKYKMEPGATPTDPNAIHADTGPWFTLRSWRTGNTFDCSPSAPHDGIFVGPCSSSRNETTTTTASFVFNSRLNTLLISERWTCDDGSSSSEASGILFMQAACNREFNSDDFTCTSGPVWLGTEGV
;
A
#
# COMPACT_ATOMS: atom_id res chain seq x y z
N MET A 1 -11.28 10.09 -36.47
CA MET A 1 -10.09 9.29 -36.13
C MET A 1 -9.38 9.99 -34.99
N ARG A 2 -9.63 9.57 -33.74
CA ARG A 2 -8.88 10.05 -32.58
C ARG A 2 -7.65 9.15 -32.46
N ASN A 3 -6.47 9.74 -32.51
CA ASN A 3 -5.23 9.04 -32.21
C ASN A 3 -5.35 8.47 -30.79
N LYS A 4 -5.48 7.15 -30.67
CA LYS A 4 -5.16 6.47 -29.41
C LYS A 4 -3.67 6.73 -29.20
N LEU A 5 -3.33 7.46 -28.13
CA LEU A 5 -1.97 7.44 -27.61
C LEU A 5 -1.59 5.97 -27.44
N GLN A 6 -0.57 5.55 -28.17
CA GLN A 6 0.06 4.25 -27.99
C GLN A 6 0.67 4.27 -26.58
N VAL A 7 -0.04 3.68 -25.62
CA VAL A 7 0.55 3.32 -24.34
C VAL A 7 1.51 2.18 -24.66
N ASP A 8 2.82 2.43 -24.58
CA ASP A 8 3.81 1.38 -24.77
C ASP A 8 3.56 0.30 -23.71
N ALA A 9 3.00 -0.82 -24.15
CA ALA A 9 2.59 -1.90 -23.29
C ALA A 9 3.81 -2.58 -22.66
N ALA A 10 3.79 -2.79 -21.33
CA ALA A 10 5.01 -3.02 -20.58
C ALA A 10 5.42 -4.51 -20.49
N ARG A 11 4.48 -5.45 -20.28
CA ARG A 11 4.79 -6.84 -19.91
C ARG A 11 3.69 -7.83 -20.36
N PRO A 12 3.99 -9.10 -20.67
CA PRO A 12 2.96 -10.07 -21.04
C PRO A 12 1.99 -10.34 -19.87
N CYS A 13 0.69 -10.32 -20.16
CA CYS A 13 -0.32 -10.81 -19.23
C CYS A 13 -0.18 -12.32 -19.10
N SER A 14 0.05 -12.81 -17.87
CA SER A 14 0.09 -14.22 -17.45
C SER A 14 0.00 -15.24 -18.60
N SER A 15 1.12 -15.50 -19.29
CA SER A 15 1.24 -16.78 -19.99
C SER A 15 1.35 -17.86 -18.92
N SER A 16 0.88 -19.07 -19.24
CA SER A 16 0.70 -20.25 -18.38
C SER A 16 1.88 -20.73 -17.52
N ASP A 17 2.98 -19.99 -17.48
CA ASP A 17 4.09 -20.10 -16.53
C ASP A 17 4.39 -18.70 -15.98
N GLY A 18 4.17 -18.49 -14.67
CA GLY A 18 4.24 -17.21 -14.00
C GLY A 18 5.48 -16.40 -14.37
N ALA A 19 5.28 -15.35 -15.18
CA ALA A 19 6.33 -14.41 -15.51
C ALA A 19 6.82 -13.77 -14.20
N GLY A 20 8.10 -14.03 -13.90
CA GLY A 20 8.80 -13.48 -12.76
C GLY A 20 9.36 -12.10 -13.09
N PHE A 21 9.15 -11.12 -12.23
CA PHE A 21 9.79 -9.80 -12.33
C PHE A 21 10.68 -9.56 -11.13
N GLU A 22 11.81 -8.91 -11.35
CA GLU A 22 12.83 -8.71 -10.33
C GLU A 22 13.13 -7.23 -10.12
N TYR A 23 13.19 -6.83 -8.85
CA TYR A 23 13.61 -5.49 -8.43
C TYR A 23 14.85 -5.59 -7.54
N PRO A 24 16.04 -5.22 -8.08
CA PRO A 24 17.22 -5.01 -7.25
C PRO A 24 16.94 -3.95 -6.18
N LEU A 25 17.25 -4.25 -4.93
CA LEU A 25 17.13 -3.28 -3.85
C LEU A 25 18.40 -2.42 -3.79
N GLY A 26 18.19 -1.11 -3.78
CA GLY A 26 19.14 -0.10 -3.35
C GLY A 26 19.19 -0.04 -1.84
N ASP A 27 19.13 1.16 -1.27
CA ASP A 27 19.12 1.40 0.17
C ASP A 27 17.92 0.75 0.86
N VAL A 28 18.18 0.03 1.96
CA VAL A 28 17.20 -0.62 2.82
C VAL A 28 17.58 -0.28 4.24
N ARG A 29 16.65 0.29 4.98
CA ARG A 29 16.85 0.72 6.36
C ARG A 29 15.55 0.60 7.12
N TYR A 30 15.66 0.16 8.35
CA TYR A 30 14.64 0.31 9.36
C TYR A 30 15.15 1.23 10.44
N ASP A 31 14.35 2.22 10.81
CA ASP A 31 14.58 3.09 11.95
C ASP A 31 13.49 2.83 12.97
N GLY A 32 13.88 2.19 14.06
CA GLY A 32 13.07 1.96 15.23
C GLY A 32 13.11 3.19 16.14
N PRO A 33 11.97 3.59 16.70
CA PRO A 33 11.92 4.65 17.70
C PRO A 33 12.66 4.24 18.99
N ASP A 34 12.91 5.22 19.84
CA ASP A 34 13.50 4.99 21.17
C ASP A 34 12.44 4.35 22.08
N PRO A 35 12.63 3.10 22.56
CA PRO A 35 11.65 2.38 23.38
C PRO A 35 11.26 3.07 24.69
N SER A 36 12.01 4.09 25.10
CA SER A 36 11.71 4.91 26.27
C SER A 36 10.79 6.11 25.99
N LYS A 37 10.42 6.35 24.73
CA LYS A 37 9.56 7.46 24.29
C LYS A 37 8.25 6.91 23.73
N GLU A 38 7.16 6.96 24.51
CA GLU A 38 5.86 6.34 24.19
C GLU A 38 5.17 6.84 22.89
N ASP A 39 5.70 7.88 22.23
CA ASP A 39 5.14 8.52 21.02
C ASP A 39 6.07 8.47 19.78
N GLY A 40 7.03 7.54 19.72
CA GLY A 40 7.95 7.43 18.59
C GLY A 40 7.30 6.96 17.27
N LEU A 41 7.94 7.22 16.13
CA LEU A 41 7.58 6.64 14.82
C LEU A 41 8.65 5.64 14.38
N ALA A 42 8.23 4.44 13.98
CA ALA A 42 9.05 3.50 13.22
C ALA A 42 8.97 3.83 11.73
N THR A 43 10.10 3.71 11.04
CA THR A 43 10.19 3.92 9.59
C THR A 43 10.89 2.74 8.95
N PHE A 44 10.30 2.17 7.90
CA PHE A 44 10.98 1.30 6.95
C PHE A 44 11.16 2.05 5.64
N ALA A 45 12.35 1.98 5.06
CA ALA A 45 12.67 2.58 3.77
C ALA A 45 13.40 1.57 2.90
N ALA A 46 12.94 1.41 1.66
CA ALA A 46 13.59 0.59 0.64
C ALA A 46 13.56 1.27 -0.73
N SER A 47 14.70 1.32 -1.41
CA SER A 47 14.81 1.84 -2.78
C SER A 47 14.77 0.68 -3.77
N LEU A 48 13.81 0.69 -4.71
CA LEU A 48 13.77 -0.26 -5.82
C LEU A 48 14.52 0.32 -7.01
N ARG A 49 15.44 -0.44 -7.59
CA ARG A 49 16.30 0.01 -8.68
C ARG A 49 15.96 -0.70 -10.00
N SER A 50 16.36 -0.06 -11.09
CA SER A 50 16.45 -0.73 -12.39
C SER A 50 17.61 -1.71 -12.42
N SER A 51 17.65 -2.59 -13.42
CA SER A 51 18.79 -3.47 -13.69
C SER A 51 20.11 -2.71 -13.95
N PHE A 52 20.03 -1.43 -14.32
CA PHE A 52 21.19 -0.54 -14.50
C PHE A 52 21.55 0.24 -13.22
N GLY A 53 20.87 -0.03 -12.11
CA GLY A 53 21.15 0.57 -10.81
C GLY A 53 20.57 1.98 -10.62
N THR A 54 19.64 2.43 -11.46
CA THR A 54 18.93 3.71 -11.26
C THR A 54 17.80 3.52 -10.25
N PRO A 55 17.66 4.37 -9.20
CA PRO A 55 16.54 4.26 -8.26
C PRO A 55 15.23 4.62 -8.98
N LEU A 56 14.32 3.67 -9.11
CA LEU A 56 13.03 3.83 -9.78
C LEU A 56 11.93 4.21 -8.80
N TYR A 57 11.87 3.53 -7.65
CA TYR A 57 10.83 3.76 -6.65
C TYR A 57 11.41 3.82 -5.26
N GLU A 58 10.88 4.70 -4.41
CA GLU A 58 11.21 4.76 -3.00
C GLU A 58 9.99 4.32 -2.18
N CYS A 59 10.13 3.19 -1.50
CA CYS A 59 9.13 2.60 -0.63
C CYS A 59 9.41 3.05 0.80
N VAL A 60 8.65 4.01 1.31
CA VAL A 60 8.81 4.49 2.69
C VAL A 60 7.53 4.23 3.46
N LEU A 61 7.60 3.46 4.52
CA LEU A 61 6.48 3.14 5.39
C LEU A 61 6.76 3.71 6.78
N GLN A 62 5.78 4.37 7.37
CA GLN A 62 5.89 4.88 8.74
C GLN A 62 4.70 4.45 9.58
N TRP A 63 4.94 4.12 10.84
CA TRP A 63 3.89 3.76 11.79
C TRP A 63 4.29 4.11 13.23
N PRO A 64 3.33 4.33 14.14
CA PRO A 64 3.64 4.60 15.55
C PRO A 64 4.37 3.48 16.24
N GLU A 65 5.16 3.82 17.25
CA GLU A 65 5.81 2.86 18.13
C GLU A 65 4.82 2.00 18.91
N ALA A 66 3.70 2.58 19.35
CA ALA A 66 2.63 1.79 19.95
C ALA A 66 2.11 0.69 19.01
N TRP A 67 2.36 0.81 17.70
CA TRP A 67 2.16 -0.25 16.71
C TRP A 67 3.44 -1.05 16.45
N ALA A 68 4.62 -0.48 16.69
CA ALA A 68 5.89 -1.20 16.82
C ALA A 68 6.01 -2.05 18.11
N GLY A 69 5.00 -2.02 18.99
CA GLY A 69 4.74 -3.00 20.06
C GLY A 69 4.26 -4.36 19.57
N TRP A 70 4.79 -4.84 18.43
CA TRP A 70 4.54 -6.15 17.83
C TRP A 70 5.72 -7.09 18.08
N TYR A 71 6.18 -7.15 19.33
CA TYR A 71 7.14 -8.16 19.81
C TYR A 71 6.60 -9.61 19.70
N GLU A 72 5.35 -9.79 19.28
CA GLU A 72 4.73 -11.06 18.91
C GLU A 72 3.82 -10.90 17.66
N GLY A 73 4.37 -10.45 16.53
CA GLY A 73 3.81 -10.63 15.17
C GLY A 73 2.28 -10.58 15.05
N GLY A 74 1.69 -9.38 15.13
CA GLY A 74 0.28 -9.22 14.79
C GLY A 74 -0.04 -9.70 13.37
N SER A 75 -1.31 -9.99 13.11
CA SER A 75 -1.74 -10.75 11.94
C SER A 75 -1.94 -9.92 10.65
N ARG A 76 -1.53 -8.65 10.61
CA ARG A 76 -1.87 -7.74 9.49
C ARG A 76 -0.69 -6.86 9.06
N LEU A 77 -0.35 -6.95 7.77
CA LEU A 77 0.70 -6.14 7.14
C LEU A 77 0.24 -4.70 6.91
N ILE A 78 1.11 -3.72 7.16
CA ILE A 78 0.90 -2.31 6.79
C ILE A 78 1.50 -2.11 5.40
N TRP A 79 0.64 -1.87 4.42
CA TRP A 79 1.04 -1.54 3.06
C TRP A 79 1.31 -0.04 2.93
N GLY A 80 2.01 0.37 1.89
CA GLY A 80 2.13 1.76 1.47
C GLY A 80 2.68 1.88 0.06
N GLU A 81 2.47 3.04 -0.54
CA GLU A 81 2.89 3.33 -1.90
C GLU A 81 4.42 3.42 -2.00
N CYS A 82 4.99 2.92 -3.10
CA CYS A 82 6.37 3.20 -3.47
C CYS A 82 6.38 4.31 -4.52
N ILE A 83 6.92 5.47 -4.15
CA ILE A 83 6.85 6.68 -4.96
C ILE A 83 7.85 6.59 -6.11
N PHE A 84 7.37 6.77 -7.34
CA PHE A 84 8.25 6.87 -8.50
C PHE A 84 9.17 8.08 -8.39
N THR A 85 10.48 7.87 -8.51
CA THR A 85 11.50 8.91 -8.34
C THR A 85 11.54 9.92 -9.48
N GLY A 86 10.86 9.66 -10.59
CA GLY A 86 11.01 10.41 -11.83
C GLY A 86 12.22 9.98 -12.67
N ALA A 87 13.01 9.00 -12.21
CA ALA A 87 14.19 8.53 -12.92
C ALA A 87 13.87 7.32 -13.81
N GLY A 88 14.33 7.37 -15.07
CA GLY A 88 14.07 6.32 -16.06
C GLY A 88 12.62 6.34 -16.58
N SER A 89 12.23 5.27 -17.28
CA SER A 89 10.84 5.01 -17.63
C SER A 89 10.20 4.20 -16.51
N GLY A 90 9.11 4.70 -15.91
CA GLY A 90 8.30 3.91 -14.98
C GLY A 90 7.90 2.60 -15.65
N LEU A 91 8.12 1.48 -14.94
CA LEU A 91 7.91 0.13 -15.50
C LEU A 91 6.52 -0.42 -15.19
N ASP A 92 5.88 0.10 -14.15
CA ASP A 92 4.64 -0.38 -13.57
C ASP A 92 3.68 0.81 -13.38
N ASN A 93 2.38 0.53 -13.37
CA ASN A 93 1.34 1.52 -13.13
C ASN A 93 1.31 1.93 -11.65
N THR A 94 1.46 0.95 -10.75
CA THR A 94 1.52 1.16 -9.30
C THR A 94 2.53 0.22 -8.69
N VAL A 95 3.18 0.67 -7.61
CA VAL A 95 4.07 -0.15 -6.81
C VAL A 95 3.75 0.11 -5.34
N SER A 96 3.61 -0.94 -4.56
CA SER A 96 3.28 -0.88 -3.14
C SER A 96 4.08 -1.92 -2.37
N SER A 97 4.43 -1.61 -1.13
CA SER A 97 5.20 -2.51 -0.28
C SER A 97 4.59 -2.63 1.10
N ALA A 98 4.90 -3.73 1.77
CA ALA A 98 4.66 -3.89 3.20
C ALA A 98 5.90 -4.50 3.86
N PHE A 99 6.04 -4.32 5.16
CA PHE A 99 7.14 -4.91 5.91
C PHE A 99 6.62 -5.58 7.19
N ASP A 100 6.93 -6.87 7.33
CA ASP A 100 6.70 -7.64 8.55
C ASP A 100 7.99 -7.64 9.40
N TRP A 101 7.92 -6.98 10.54
CA TRP A 101 9.05 -6.89 11.47
C TRP A 101 9.36 -8.21 12.17
N ASN A 102 8.38 -9.06 12.42
CA ASN A 102 8.58 -10.31 13.14
C ASN A 102 9.35 -11.33 12.29
N SER A 103 8.97 -11.47 11.01
CA SER A 103 9.69 -12.32 10.06
C SER A 103 10.80 -11.60 9.30
N THR A 104 11.00 -10.30 9.54
CA THR A 104 11.89 -9.42 8.76
C THR A 104 11.65 -9.49 7.24
N THR A 105 10.40 -9.70 6.84
CA THR A 105 10.03 -9.90 5.43
C THR A 105 9.48 -8.61 4.83
N MET A 106 10.08 -8.18 3.72
CA MET A 106 9.49 -7.16 2.85
C MET A 106 8.62 -7.83 1.80
N TYR A 107 7.40 -7.33 1.61
CA TYR A 107 6.49 -7.72 0.55
C TYR A 107 6.41 -6.60 -0.49
N LEU A 108 6.23 -6.97 -1.75
CA LEU A 108 6.07 -6.05 -2.86
C LEU A 108 4.89 -6.49 -3.71
N ALA A 109 4.06 -5.53 -4.10
CA ALA A 109 3.00 -5.70 -5.07
C ALA A 109 3.13 -4.59 -6.12
N HIS A 110 2.90 -4.93 -7.38
CA HIS A 110 2.85 -3.93 -8.45
C HIS A 110 1.84 -4.32 -9.51
N THR A 111 1.23 -3.31 -10.12
CA THR A 111 0.33 -3.47 -11.25
C THR A 111 0.97 -2.95 -12.51
N PHE A 112 0.67 -3.55 -13.66
CA PHE A 112 1.28 -3.16 -14.92
C PHE A 112 0.31 -3.33 -16.08
N THR A 113 0.49 -2.52 -17.12
CA THR A 113 -0.30 -2.65 -18.35
C THR A 113 0.22 -3.83 -19.17
N CYS A 114 -0.68 -4.74 -19.50
CA CYS A 114 -0.36 -5.93 -20.28
C CYS A 114 -0.10 -5.61 -21.75
N SER A 115 0.87 -6.31 -22.33
CA SER A 115 1.16 -6.33 -23.77
C SER A 115 0.19 -7.22 -24.53
N ASP A 116 -1.11 -6.97 -24.37
CA ASP A 116 -2.18 -7.59 -25.13
C ASP A 116 -2.98 -6.55 -25.93
N ALA A 117 -3.78 -7.03 -26.88
CA ALA A 117 -4.62 -6.17 -27.71
C ALA A 117 -5.81 -5.57 -26.93
N GLU A 118 -6.07 -6.08 -25.72
CA GLU A 118 -7.23 -5.78 -24.90
C GLU A 118 -6.94 -4.65 -23.90
N GLY A 119 -5.65 -4.38 -23.61
CA GLY A 119 -5.20 -3.39 -22.64
C GLY A 119 -5.48 -3.82 -21.20
N LEU A 120 -5.34 -5.12 -20.90
CA LEU A 120 -5.59 -5.64 -19.55
C LEU A 120 -4.54 -5.13 -18.55
N GLU A 121 -4.88 -5.22 -17.27
CA GLU A 121 -3.97 -4.96 -16.17
C GLU A 121 -3.51 -6.27 -15.52
N GLY A 122 -2.21 -6.39 -15.30
CA GLY A 122 -1.60 -7.47 -14.54
C GLY A 122 -1.28 -7.03 -13.11
N LEU A 123 -1.25 -8.00 -12.19
CA LEU A 123 -0.79 -7.84 -10.83
C LEU A 123 0.29 -8.87 -10.56
N ALA A 124 1.40 -8.44 -9.97
CA ALA A 124 2.43 -9.34 -9.48
C ALA A 124 2.79 -9.02 -8.04
N ILE A 125 3.04 -10.07 -7.27
CA ILE A 125 3.38 -9.99 -5.86
C ILE A 125 4.65 -10.80 -5.58
N GLY A 126 5.41 -10.40 -4.58
CA GLY A 126 6.63 -11.09 -4.15
C GLY A 126 7.02 -10.70 -2.75
N SER A 127 8.02 -11.41 -2.23
CA SER A 127 8.56 -11.14 -0.90
C SER A 127 10.04 -11.48 -0.83
N ILE A 128 10.75 -10.86 0.11
CA ILE A 128 12.13 -11.14 0.45
C ILE A 128 12.31 -11.06 1.96
N GLU A 129 12.94 -12.08 2.54
CA GLU A 129 13.41 -12.03 3.93
C GLU A 129 14.71 -11.22 3.98
N LEU A 130 14.75 -10.24 4.87
CA LEU A 130 15.87 -9.32 5.03
C LEU A 130 16.69 -9.71 6.26
N ASN A 131 17.91 -10.19 6.04
CA ASN A 131 18.87 -10.37 7.14
C ASN A 131 19.34 -8.98 7.62
N LEU A 132 18.76 -8.48 8.71
CA LEU A 132 19.03 -7.16 9.26
C LEU A 132 20.02 -7.22 10.42
N ASN A 133 21.00 -6.31 10.41
CA ASN A 133 21.88 -6.03 11.54
C ASN A 133 21.45 -4.72 12.21
N CYS A 134 21.06 -4.82 13.48
CA CYS A 134 20.52 -3.71 14.26
C CYS A 134 21.56 -3.12 15.23
N THR A 135 21.63 -1.80 15.28
CA THR A 135 22.45 -1.05 16.24
C THR A 135 21.58 -0.05 16.98
N THR A 136 21.77 0.04 18.30
CA THR A 136 21.13 1.06 19.13
C THR A 136 22.09 2.22 19.36
N THR A 137 21.61 3.44 19.19
CA THR A 137 22.38 4.67 19.44
C THR A 137 22.46 4.96 20.94
N ASP A 138 23.38 5.83 21.34
CA ASP A 138 23.51 6.30 22.74
C ASP A 138 22.24 7.01 23.24
N GLU A 139 21.40 7.51 22.32
CA GLU A 139 20.11 8.16 22.60
C GLU A 139 18.93 7.18 22.69
N GLY A 140 19.18 5.86 22.58
CA GLY A 140 18.17 4.81 22.71
C GLY A 140 17.42 4.44 21.43
N SER A 141 17.57 5.21 20.34
CA SER A 141 16.98 4.85 19.04
C SER A 141 17.71 3.66 18.41
N SER A 142 16.98 2.81 17.69
CA SER A 142 17.58 1.66 17.00
C SER A 142 17.48 1.85 15.50
N TYR A 143 18.54 1.52 14.77
CA TYR A 143 18.50 1.44 13.32
C TYR A 143 19.02 0.09 12.86
N CYS A 144 18.41 -0.46 11.82
CA CYS A 144 18.76 -1.75 11.25
C CYS A 144 18.98 -1.60 9.75
N VAL A 145 20.04 -2.23 9.25
CA VAL A 145 20.40 -2.26 7.84
C VAL A 145 20.74 -3.69 7.44
N PRO A 146 20.65 -4.07 6.16
CA PRO A 146 21.06 -5.41 5.73
C PRO A 146 22.47 -5.76 6.17
N GLU A 147 22.63 -6.98 6.68
CA GLU A 147 23.91 -7.49 7.14
C GLU A 147 24.91 -7.51 5.98
N SER A 148 26.12 -7.01 6.24
CA SER A 148 27.19 -7.04 5.24
C SER A 148 27.65 -8.47 4.97
N THR A 149 28.12 -8.73 3.76
CA THR A 149 28.75 -10.00 3.39
C THR A 149 30.01 -10.25 4.24
N SER A 150 30.55 -11.46 4.19
CA SER A 150 31.79 -11.82 4.89
C SER A 150 33.00 -10.97 4.49
N SER A 151 32.97 -10.31 3.32
CA SER A 151 33.98 -9.34 2.87
C SER A 151 33.72 -7.90 3.32
N GLY A 152 32.67 -7.65 4.10
CA GLY A 152 32.29 -6.30 4.58
C GLY A 152 31.59 -5.44 3.52
N THR A 153 31.14 -6.03 2.42
CA THR A 153 30.38 -5.31 1.38
C THR A 153 28.89 -5.43 1.62
N ARG A 154 28.12 -4.49 1.09
CA ARG A 154 26.66 -4.57 1.12
C ARG A 154 26.16 -5.78 0.31
N PRO A 155 25.16 -6.55 0.79
CA PRO A 155 24.60 -7.65 0.02
C PRO A 155 23.84 -7.13 -1.20
N GLU A 156 23.90 -7.89 -2.29
CA GLU A 156 22.98 -7.72 -3.41
C GLU A 156 21.65 -8.36 -3.03
N LEU A 157 20.61 -7.54 -2.91
CA LEU A 157 19.27 -7.98 -2.57
C LEU A 157 18.35 -7.78 -3.78
N ASN A 158 17.45 -8.73 -4.00
CA ASN A 158 16.54 -8.69 -5.14
C ASN A 158 15.21 -9.32 -4.73
N ILE A 159 14.11 -8.59 -4.92
CA ILE A 159 12.77 -9.12 -4.69
C ILE A 159 12.20 -9.64 -6.01
N ALA A 160 11.95 -10.95 -6.05
CA ALA A 160 11.28 -11.60 -7.15
C ALA A 160 9.77 -11.58 -6.90
N THR A 161 9.02 -11.14 -7.91
CA THR A 161 7.56 -11.08 -7.92
C THR A 161 7.02 -12.01 -8.99
N THR A 162 5.89 -12.66 -8.72
CA THR A 162 5.22 -13.55 -9.65
C THR A 162 3.86 -12.96 -10.01
N SER A 163 3.53 -12.97 -11.31
CA SER A 163 2.19 -12.59 -11.77
C SER A 163 1.13 -13.49 -11.15
N ILE A 164 0.09 -12.92 -10.55
CA ILE A 164 -1.04 -13.70 -10.03
C ILE A 164 -2.18 -13.74 -11.06
N PRO A 165 -2.84 -14.90 -11.22
CA PRO A 165 -3.98 -15.04 -12.13
C PRO A 165 -5.22 -14.41 -11.50
N SER A 166 -5.30 -13.09 -11.50
CA SER A 166 -6.50 -12.36 -11.11
C SER A 166 -6.56 -11.03 -11.84
N ASN A 167 -7.17 -11.06 -13.02
CA ASN A 167 -7.67 -9.84 -13.64
C ASN A 167 -9.00 -9.49 -12.92
N PRO A 168 -9.23 -8.26 -12.46
CA PRO A 168 -10.51 -7.83 -11.90
C PRO A 168 -11.70 -8.05 -12.86
N GLY A 169 -11.45 -8.21 -14.15
CA GLY A 169 -12.45 -8.62 -15.15
C GLY A 169 -12.90 -10.09 -15.11
N ASN A 170 -12.18 -10.96 -14.41
CA ASN A 170 -12.51 -12.38 -14.20
C ASN A 170 -12.77 -12.65 -12.71
N ALA A 171 -13.70 -11.88 -12.13
CA ALA A 171 -14.13 -12.05 -10.75
C ALA A 171 -14.55 -13.50 -10.47
N THR A 172 -14.07 -14.04 -9.36
CA THR A 172 -14.46 -15.37 -8.89
C THR A 172 -15.47 -15.24 -7.76
N SER A 173 -16.22 -16.31 -7.48
CA SER A 173 -17.12 -16.30 -6.33
C SER A 173 -16.31 -15.99 -5.06
N PRO A 174 -16.76 -15.04 -4.21
CA PRO A 174 -16.08 -14.73 -2.95
C PRO A 174 -16.02 -15.93 -1.99
N CYS A 175 -16.78 -17.00 -2.26
CA CYS A 175 -16.84 -18.23 -1.48
C CYS A 175 -16.14 -19.43 -2.13
N ALA A 176 -15.42 -19.23 -3.23
CA ALA A 176 -14.54 -20.26 -3.75
C ALA A 176 -13.40 -20.54 -2.76
N ASP A 177 -12.98 -21.81 -2.64
CA ASP A 177 -11.76 -22.16 -1.90
C ASP A 177 -10.55 -21.57 -2.64
N THR A 178 -9.90 -20.61 -1.98
CA THR A 178 -8.74 -19.90 -2.52
C THR A 178 -7.58 -19.95 -1.53
N SER A 179 -7.43 -21.08 -0.81
CA SER A 179 -6.29 -21.32 0.05
C SER A 179 -4.97 -20.96 -0.68
N GLY A 180 -4.22 -20.01 -0.11
CA GLY A 180 -2.97 -19.50 -0.67
C GLY A 180 -3.08 -18.29 -1.61
N GLN A 181 -4.27 -17.70 -1.81
CA GLN A 181 -4.44 -16.45 -2.55
C GLN A 181 -4.65 -15.26 -1.60
N TYR A 182 -4.11 -14.09 -1.96
CA TYR A 182 -4.32 -12.86 -1.21
C TYR A 182 -5.71 -12.28 -1.46
N TRP A 183 -6.40 -11.86 -0.40
CA TRP A 183 -7.51 -10.93 -0.54
C TRP A 183 -6.94 -9.53 -0.75
N SER A 184 -7.26 -8.89 -1.87
CA SER A 184 -6.58 -7.66 -2.29
C SER A 184 -7.52 -6.61 -2.85
N TRP A 185 -7.09 -5.35 -2.69
CA TRP A 185 -7.82 -4.17 -3.12
C TRP A 185 -6.88 -3.16 -3.78
N SER A 186 -7.42 -2.36 -4.70
CA SER A 186 -6.85 -1.06 -5.05
C SER A 186 -7.67 0.06 -4.42
N VAL A 187 -6.96 1.03 -3.83
CA VAL A 187 -7.48 2.32 -3.40
C VAL A 187 -7.16 3.32 -4.49
N GLU A 188 -8.20 3.78 -5.19
CA GLU A 188 -8.14 4.65 -6.36
C GLU A 188 -8.74 6.03 -6.02
N ASP A 189 -8.38 7.05 -6.80
CA ASP A 189 -8.93 8.41 -6.70
C ASP A 189 -8.90 9.00 -5.28
N TRP A 190 -7.84 8.70 -4.51
CA TRP A 190 -7.70 9.22 -3.16
C TRP A 190 -7.74 10.75 -3.15
N PHE A 191 -8.58 11.30 -2.29
CA PHE A 191 -8.77 12.72 -2.13
C PHE A 191 -9.04 13.08 -0.68
N ARG A 192 -8.31 14.06 -0.15
CA ARG A 192 -8.52 14.63 1.20
C ARG A 192 -8.25 16.13 1.16
N LYS A 193 -9.02 16.91 1.90
CA LYS A 193 -8.80 18.33 2.09
C LYS A 193 -8.69 18.68 3.56
N TYR A 194 -7.77 19.58 3.88
CA TYR A 194 -7.65 20.13 5.23
C TYR A 194 -7.04 21.52 5.19
N LYS A 195 -7.05 22.20 6.33
CA LYS A 195 -6.41 23.50 6.53
C LYS A 195 -5.22 23.39 7.47
N MET A 196 -4.19 24.17 7.18
CA MET A 196 -3.06 24.38 8.09
C MET A 196 -2.62 25.84 8.07
N GLU A 197 -2.27 26.36 9.25
CA GLU A 197 -1.73 27.72 9.36
C GLU A 197 -0.36 27.85 8.64
N PRO A 198 -0.02 29.05 8.13
CA PRO A 198 1.28 29.30 7.52
C PRO A 198 2.44 28.96 8.47
N GLY A 199 3.38 28.11 8.00
CA GLY A 199 4.55 27.71 8.78
C GLY A 199 4.34 26.50 9.68
N ALA A 200 3.11 25.98 9.76
CA ALA A 200 2.84 24.72 10.44
C ALA A 200 3.33 23.51 9.61
N THR A 201 3.58 22.39 10.29
CA THR A 201 4.04 21.13 9.67
C THR A 201 2.94 20.07 9.71
N PRO A 202 2.74 19.28 8.64
CA PRO A 202 1.74 18.22 8.64
C PRO A 202 2.10 17.07 9.60
N THR A 203 3.32 17.06 10.13
CA THR A 203 3.75 16.15 11.19
C THR A 203 3.25 16.56 12.58
N ASP A 204 2.70 17.77 12.74
CA ASP A 204 2.03 18.19 13.96
C ASP A 204 0.52 17.87 13.83
N PRO A 205 0.00 16.87 14.57
CA PRO A 205 -1.41 16.50 14.47
C PRO A 205 -2.37 17.60 14.92
N ASN A 206 -1.89 18.61 15.66
CA ASN A 206 -2.70 19.75 16.08
C ASN A 206 -2.70 20.88 15.05
N ALA A 207 -1.81 20.85 14.05
CA ALA A 207 -1.76 21.86 12.99
C ALA A 207 -2.87 21.71 11.95
N ILE A 208 -3.47 20.52 11.86
CA ILE A 208 -4.48 20.19 10.86
C ILE A 208 -5.88 20.54 11.40
N HIS A 209 -6.62 21.36 10.65
CA HIS A 209 -7.97 21.80 10.98
C HIS A 209 -8.91 21.65 9.78
N ALA A 210 -10.21 21.65 10.03
CA ALA A 210 -11.24 21.52 8.98
C ALA A 210 -10.97 20.35 8.02
N ASP A 211 -10.40 19.26 8.56
CA ASP A 211 -10.09 18.06 7.79
C ASP A 211 -11.38 17.38 7.37
N THR A 212 -11.51 17.17 6.08
CA THR A 212 -12.67 16.55 5.48
C THR A 212 -12.68 15.04 5.62
N GLY A 213 -11.52 14.44 5.92
CA GLY A 213 -11.31 13.00 5.79
C GLY A 213 -11.14 12.59 4.33
N PRO A 214 -10.96 11.28 4.09
CA PRO A 214 -10.67 10.78 2.76
C PRO A 214 -11.92 10.36 1.99
N TRP A 215 -11.90 10.66 0.69
CA TRP A 215 -12.73 10.03 -0.33
C TRP A 215 -11.86 9.22 -1.25
N PHE A 216 -12.34 8.05 -1.64
CA PHE A 216 -11.63 7.16 -2.55
C PHE A 216 -12.58 6.12 -3.14
N THR A 217 -12.14 5.51 -4.23
CA THR A 217 -12.76 4.34 -4.84
C THR A 217 -12.02 3.10 -4.35
N LEU A 218 -12.72 2.12 -3.80
CA LEU A 218 -12.17 0.83 -3.41
C LEU A 218 -12.56 -0.22 -4.44
N ARG A 219 -11.59 -0.84 -5.11
CA ARG A 219 -11.83 -1.95 -6.03
C ARG A 219 -11.28 -3.25 -5.45
N SER A 220 -12.17 -4.21 -5.24
CA SER A 220 -11.81 -5.56 -4.81
C SER A 220 -11.33 -6.36 -6.01
N TRP A 221 -10.08 -6.83 -5.96
CA TRP A 221 -9.49 -7.60 -7.06
C TRP A 221 -10.07 -9.01 -7.15
N ARG A 222 -10.57 -9.55 -6.03
CA ARG A 222 -11.16 -10.88 -5.97
C ARG A 222 -12.59 -10.92 -6.49
N THR A 223 -13.42 -9.99 -6.02
CA THR A 223 -14.85 -9.95 -6.36
C THR A 223 -15.13 -9.08 -7.58
N GLY A 224 -14.18 -8.26 -8.02
CA GLY A 224 -14.39 -7.24 -9.06
C GLY A 224 -15.29 -6.09 -8.62
N ASN A 225 -15.78 -6.10 -7.37
CA ASN A 225 -16.66 -5.07 -6.84
C ASN A 225 -15.91 -3.73 -6.74
N THR A 226 -16.64 -2.65 -7.00
CA THR A 226 -16.14 -1.29 -6.87
C THR A 226 -17.05 -0.51 -5.94
N PHE A 227 -16.47 0.05 -4.89
CA PHE A 227 -17.18 0.79 -3.85
C PHE A 227 -16.68 2.24 -3.79
N ASP A 228 -17.61 3.17 -3.66
CA ASP A 228 -17.29 4.58 -3.39
C ASP A 228 -17.29 4.79 -1.88
N CYS A 229 -16.14 5.17 -1.33
CA CYS A 229 -15.93 5.38 0.10
C CYS A 229 -15.95 6.87 0.42
N SER A 230 -16.77 7.26 1.40
CA SER A 230 -16.84 8.65 1.87
C SER A 230 -16.84 8.71 3.40
N PRO A 231 -16.20 9.73 3.99
CA PRO A 231 -16.06 9.81 5.43
C PRO A 231 -17.35 10.31 6.07
N SER A 232 -17.67 9.76 7.24
CA SER A 232 -18.58 10.40 8.18
C SER A 232 -17.86 11.48 8.98
N ALA A 233 -18.60 12.27 9.78
CA ALA A 233 -18.04 13.33 10.59
C ALA A 233 -16.94 12.79 11.53
N PRO A 234 -15.78 13.46 11.61
CA PRO A 234 -14.66 12.95 12.40
C PRO A 234 -14.95 12.96 13.90
N HIS A 235 -14.36 12.01 14.61
CA HIS A 235 -14.20 12.03 16.06
C HIS A 235 -12.71 11.95 16.39
N ASP A 236 -12.16 13.02 16.97
CA ASP A 236 -10.73 13.11 17.37
C ASP A 236 -9.72 12.76 16.27
N GLY A 237 -9.98 13.19 15.03
CA GLY A 237 -9.12 12.91 13.87
C GLY A 237 -9.25 11.49 13.31
N ILE A 238 -10.22 10.71 13.80
CA ILE A 238 -10.59 9.42 13.24
C ILE A 238 -11.83 9.62 12.38
N PHE A 239 -11.73 9.20 11.12
CA PHE A 239 -12.82 9.18 10.15
C PHE A 239 -13.26 7.73 9.95
N VAL A 240 -14.55 7.48 10.03
CA VAL A 240 -15.13 6.18 9.71
C VAL A 240 -16.11 6.36 8.57
N GLY A 241 -16.27 5.39 7.68
CA GLY A 241 -17.19 5.53 6.57
C GLY A 241 -17.60 4.20 5.96
N PRO A 242 -18.88 4.06 5.57
CA PRO A 242 -19.27 2.97 4.70
C PRO A 242 -18.72 3.21 3.29
N CYS A 243 -18.50 2.13 2.55
CA CYS A 243 -18.25 2.17 1.13
C CYS A 243 -19.49 1.65 0.40
N SER A 244 -20.17 2.52 -0.34
CA SER A 244 -21.38 2.17 -1.09
C SER A 244 -21.01 1.57 -2.44
N SER A 245 -21.72 0.51 -2.86
CA SER A 245 -21.52 -0.04 -4.20
C SER A 245 -21.78 1.03 -5.26
N SER A 246 -20.80 1.27 -6.14
CA SER A 246 -20.86 2.26 -7.23
C SER A 246 -21.93 1.92 -8.27
N ARG A 247 -22.25 0.63 -8.41
CA ARG A 247 -23.39 0.12 -9.18
C ARG A 247 -24.51 -0.14 -8.17
N ASN A 248 -25.66 0.50 -8.30
CA ASN A 248 -26.86 0.30 -7.47
C ASN A 248 -27.43 -1.14 -7.58
N GLU A 249 -26.61 -2.14 -7.30
CA GLU A 249 -26.90 -3.56 -7.30
C GLU A 249 -26.84 -4.01 -5.84
N THR A 250 -27.82 -4.82 -5.45
CA THR A 250 -27.82 -5.48 -4.14
C THR A 250 -26.69 -6.51 -4.15
N THR A 251 -25.51 -6.12 -3.69
CA THR A 251 -24.35 -7.02 -3.55
C THR A 251 -24.44 -7.76 -2.22
N THR A 252 -24.07 -9.03 -2.20
CA THR A 252 -23.85 -9.80 -0.96
C THR A 252 -22.57 -9.38 -0.22
N THR A 253 -21.86 -8.40 -0.79
CA THR A 253 -20.60 -7.85 -0.32
C THR A 253 -20.76 -6.41 0.13
N THR A 254 -20.16 -6.06 1.25
CA THR A 254 -20.14 -4.71 1.84
C THR A 254 -18.72 -4.35 2.21
N ALA A 255 -18.38 -3.06 2.16
CA ALA A 255 -17.08 -2.57 2.57
C ALA A 255 -17.19 -1.34 3.47
N SER A 256 -16.19 -1.13 4.32
CA SER A 256 -16.09 0.02 5.22
C SER A 256 -14.63 0.37 5.48
N PHE A 257 -14.40 1.58 5.99
CA PHE A 257 -13.06 2.01 6.34
C PHE A 257 -12.99 2.77 7.67
N VAL A 258 -11.80 2.78 8.24
CA VAL A 258 -11.37 3.64 9.35
C VAL A 258 -10.08 4.32 8.95
N PHE A 259 -10.06 5.65 8.93
CA PHE A 259 -8.89 6.46 8.65
C PHE A 259 -8.48 7.27 9.87
N ASN A 260 -7.24 7.08 10.33
CA ASN A 260 -6.65 7.91 11.36
C ASN A 260 -5.79 8.99 10.71
N SER A 261 -6.28 10.23 10.73
CA SER A 261 -5.62 11.38 10.09
C SER A 261 -4.30 11.79 10.72
N ARG A 262 -4.07 11.47 12.00
CA ARG A 262 -2.82 11.75 12.70
C ARG A 262 -1.71 10.79 12.29
N LEU A 263 -2.11 9.55 11.98
CA LEU A 263 -1.19 8.48 11.59
C LEU A 263 -1.09 8.32 10.07
N ASN A 264 -2.01 8.94 9.32
CA ASN A 264 -2.24 8.69 7.90
C ASN A 264 -2.44 7.20 7.57
N THR A 265 -3.15 6.48 8.43
CA THR A 265 -3.39 5.04 8.26
C THR A 265 -4.86 4.77 7.94
N LEU A 266 -5.10 4.00 6.89
CA LEU A 266 -6.40 3.54 6.42
C LEU A 266 -6.55 2.04 6.69
N LEU A 267 -7.52 1.65 7.50
CA LEU A 267 -7.99 0.28 7.63
C LEU A 267 -9.20 0.09 6.71
N ILE A 268 -9.17 -0.92 5.86
CA ILE A 268 -10.28 -1.35 5.02
C ILE A 268 -10.78 -2.69 5.54
N SER A 269 -12.10 -2.87 5.56
CA SER A 269 -12.76 -4.15 5.80
C SER A 269 -13.78 -4.42 4.70
N GLU A 270 -13.71 -5.61 4.08
CA GLU A 270 -14.71 -6.13 3.15
C GLU A 270 -15.35 -7.38 3.76
N ARG A 271 -16.69 -7.43 3.78
CA ARG A 271 -17.49 -8.55 4.29
C ARG A 271 -18.37 -9.08 3.18
N TRP A 272 -18.48 -10.40 3.07
CA TRP A 272 -19.34 -11.06 2.09
C TRP A 272 -20.13 -12.20 2.73
N THR A 273 -21.27 -12.50 2.11
CA THR A 273 -22.12 -13.65 2.47
C THR A 273 -22.22 -14.58 1.28
N CYS A 274 -22.06 -15.88 1.52
CA CYS A 274 -22.22 -16.89 0.47
C CYS A 274 -23.69 -17.05 0.05
N ASP A 275 -23.92 -17.51 -1.18
CA ASP A 275 -25.25 -17.57 -1.81
C ASP A 275 -26.27 -18.46 -1.06
N ASP A 276 -25.78 -19.36 -0.19
CA ASP A 276 -26.61 -20.21 0.67
C ASP A 276 -27.01 -19.53 2.00
N GLY A 277 -26.55 -18.30 2.23
CA GLY A 277 -26.77 -17.52 3.45
C GLY A 277 -26.16 -18.16 4.71
N SER A 278 -25.35 -19.21 4.58
CA SER A 278 -24.95 -20.07 5.69
C SER A 278 -23.67 -19.57 6.38
N SER A 279 -22.86 -18.78 5.68
CA SER A 279 -21.59 -18.26 6.19
C SER A 279 -21.33 -16.83 5.70
N SER A 280 -20.79 -16.01 6.62
CA SER A 280 -20.27 -14.68 6.33
C SER A 280 -18.80 -14.64 6.69
N SER A 281 -17.97 -14.14 5.78
CA SER A 281 -16.54 -13.96 5.99
C SER A 281 -16.15 -12.49 5.87
N GLU A 282 -15.01 -12.12 6.45
CA GLU A 282 -14.46 -10.78 6.43
C GLU A 282 -12.96 -10.83 6.16
N ALA A 283 -12.48 -9.91 5.33
CA ALA A 283 -11.06 -9.63 5.17
C ALA A 283 -10.80 -8.16 5.51
N SER A 284 -9.60 -7.88 6.02
CA SER A 284 -9.19 -6.50 6.31
C SER A 284 -7.74 -6.26 5.93
N GLY A 285 -7.42 -5.05 5.47
CA GLY A 285 -6.06 -4.63 5.17
C GLY A 285 -5.78 -3.23 5.70
N ILE A 286 -4.51 -2.96 5.99
CA ILE A 286 -4.05 -1.67 6.53
C ILE A 286 -3.11 -1.03 5.52
N LEU A 287 -3.32 0.25 5.26
CA LEU A 287 -2.55 1.05 4.33
C LEU A 287 -2.07 2.34 5.00
N PHE A 288 -0.78 2.62 4.87
CA PHE A 288 -0.18 3.92 5.16
C PHE A 288 -0.29 4.81 3.92
N MET A 289 -1.00 5.91 4.04
CA MET A 289 -1.37 6.80 2.94
C MET A 289 -0.35 7.93 2.78
N GLN A 290 0.43 7.85 1.71
CA GLN A 290 1.41 8.88 1.32
C GLN A 290 0.89 9.74 0.17
N ALA A 291 -0.17 10.50 0.42
CA ALA A 291 -0.76 11.38 -0.60
C ALA A 291 0.08 12.65 -0.82
N ALA A 292 0.21 13.08 -2.07
CA ALA A 292 0.81 14.36 -2.43
C ALA A 292 -0.17 15.50 -2.15
N CYS A 293 0.25 16.48 -1.34
CA CYS A 293 -0.59 17.61 -0.93
C CYS A 293 -0.14 18.91 -1.58
N ASN A 294 -1.07 19.59 -2.25
CA ASN A 294 -0.86 20.91 -2.83
C ASN A 294 -1.60 21.97 -2.01
N ARG A 295 -0.90 23.04 -1.66
CA ARG A 295 -1.49 24.23 -1.05
C ARG A 295 -2.11 25.11 -2.12
N GLU A 296 -3.36 25.50 -1.95
CA GLU A 296 -4.01 26.45 -2.86
C GLU A 296 -3.35 27.84 -2.77
N PHE A 297 -3.21 28.54 -3.91
CA PHE A 297 -2.52 29.83 -3.97
C PHE A 297 -3.15 30.85 -3.03
N ASN A 298 -2.35 31.43 -2.12
CA ASN A 298 -2.80 32.36 -1.08
C ASN A 298 -3.95 31.82 -0.20
N SER A 299 -4.02 30.50 0.04
CA SER A 299 -4.97 29.89 0.96
C SER A 299 -4.27 29.05 2.02
N ASP A 300 -4.96 28.76 3.12
CA ASP A 300 -4.57 27.75 4.10
C ASP A 300 -5.09 26.36 3.73
N ASP A 301 -5.82 26.24 2.61
CA ASP A 301 -6.37 24.99 2.10
C ASP A 301 -5.30 24.13 1.42
N PHE A 302 -5.25 22.87 1.83
CA PHE A 302 -4.46 21.82 1.22
C PHE A 302 -5.38 20.79 0.58
N THR A 303 -5.04 20.38 -0.64
CA THR A 303 -5.68 19.28 -1.36
C THR A 303 -4.67 18.17 -1.55
N CYS A 304 -4.97 16.99 -1.03
CA CYS A 304 -4.11 15.82 -1.10
C CYS A 304 -4.70 14.75 -2.01
N THR A 305 -3.87 14.22 -2.90
CA THR A 305 -4.23 13.17 -3.86
C THR A 305 -3.12 12.12 -3.95
N SER A 306 -3.49 10.86 -4.19
CA SER A 306 -2.54 9.76 -4.47
C SER A 306 -2.87 9.10 -5.79
N GLY A 307 -1.87 8.45 -6.40
CA GLY A 307 -2.15 7.43 -7.42
C GLY A 307 -2.85 6.22 -6.81
N PRO A 308 -3.23 5.22 -7.62
CA PRO A 308 -3.82 4.01 -7.07
C PRO A 308 -2.82 3.26 -6.19
N VAL A 309 -3.25 2.81 -5.02
CA VAL A 309 -2.39 2.07 -4.08
C VAL A 309 -2.96 0.68 -3.86
N TRP A 310 -2.09 -0.32 -3.89
CA TRP A 310 -2.48 -1.70 -3.68
C TRP A 310 -2.31 -2.08 -2.20
N LEU A 311 -3.28 -2.83 -1.68
CA LEU A 311 -3.16 -3.48 -0.38
C LEU A 311 -3.69 -4.91 -0.45
N GLY A 312 -3.15 -5.76 0.41
CA GLY A 312 -3.58 -7.15 0.50
C GLY A 312 -3.42 -7.74 1.88
N THR A 313 -4.18 -8.79 2.13
CA THR A 313 -4.06 -9.65 3.30
C THR A 313 -4.08 -11.10 2.84
N GLU A 314 -3.52 -12.00 3.64
CA GLU A 314 -3.70 -13.44 3.40
C GLU A 314 -5.19 -13.77 3.33
N GLY A 315 -5.56 -14.63 2.36
CA GLY A 315 -6.94 -15.07 2.17
C GLY A 315 -7.45 -15.89 3.35
N VAL A 316 -8.76 -15.74 3.63
CA VAL A 316 -9.50 -16.47 4.67
C VAL A 316 -10.03 -17.80 4.12
#